data_AF-A0A9X8VF39-F1
#
_entry.id   AF-A0A9X8VF39-F1
#
_cell.length_a   1.000
_cell.length_b   1.000
_cell.length_c   1.000
_cell.angle_alpha   90.00
_cell.angle_beta   90.00
_cell.angle_gamma   90.00
#
_symmetry.space_group_name_H-M   'P 1'
#
loop_
_entity.id
_entity.type
_entity.pdbx_description
1 polymer ?
#
loop_
_entity_poly.entity_id
_entity_poly.type
_entity_poly.pdbx_seq_one_letter_code
_entity_poly.pdbx_strand_id
1 'polypeptide(L)'
;LQKPTTPLPTLDLLTEAPKEVEPVDSFALEQKARLVEASLADYRVKADVVDILPGPVITRFELDLAPGVKAARISNLSRDLARSLSTSAVRVVEVIPGKPYVGLELPNAKRQTVYLREVLDCPAFRDNPSPLSIVLGKDISGEPVVADLGKMPHLLVAGTTGSGKSVGVNAMILSILYKATPKEVRFIMIDPKMLELSVYEGIPHLLTDVVTDMKDAANALRWCVGEMERRYKLMSALGVRNLAGYNERVDQAEAMGRPIPDPFW
;
A
#
# COMPACT_ATOMS: atom_id res chain seq x y z
N LEU A 1 9.27 7.10 31.03
CA LEU A 1 9.40 7.22 29.57
C LEU A 1 9.54 8.70 29.23
N GLN A 2 10.53 9.08 28.42
CA GLN A 2 10.72 10.45 27.94
C GLN A 2 9.46 10.88 27.16
N LYS A 3 8.90 12.05 27.48
CA LYS A 3 7.75 12.57 26.73
C LYS A 3 8.24 13.09 25.36
N PRO A 4 7.52 12.80 24.26
CA PRO A 4 7.88 13.34 22.95
C PRO A 4 7.92 14.87 22.98
N THR A 5 8.93 15.47 22.33
CA THR A 5 9.06 16.92 22.18
C THR A 5 8.29 17.47 20.97
N THR A 6 7.78 16.59 20.12
CA THR A 6 6.99 16.90 18.92
C THR A 6 5.64 16.21 18.98
N PRO A 7 4.58 16.78 18.36
CA PRO A 7 3.25 16.18 18.33
C PRO A 7 3.18 14.89 17.50
N LEU A 8 4.15 14.67 16.60
CA LEU A 8 4.28 13.50 15.74
C LEU A 8 5.66 12.83 15.93
N PRO A 9 5.77 11.51 15.69
CA PRO A 9 7.04 10.80 15.75
C PRO A 9 8.02 11.24 14.65
N THR A 10 9.31 11.12 14.92
CA THR A 10 10.40 11.44 14.00
C THR A 10 10.86 10.20 13.22
N LEU A 11 11.29 10.37 11.96
CA LEU A 11 11.68 9.26 11.07
C LEU A 11 12.97 8.53 11.51
N ASP A 12 13.73 9.09 12.44
CA ASP A 12 14.93 8.48 13.05
C ASP A 12 14.61 7.23 13.88
N LEU A 13 13.35 7.06 14.31
CA LEU A 13 12.84 5.84 14.91
C LEU A 13 12.77 4.66 13.92
N LEU A 14 12.90 4.93 12.62
CA LEU A 14 12.89 3.92 11.56
C LEU A 14 14.29 3.72 10.97
N THR A 15 14.59 2.46 10.65
CA THR A 15 15.83 2.06 9.99
C THR A 15 16.00 2.74 8.63
N GLU A 16 17.17 3.31 8.39
CA GLU A 16 17.55 3.85 7.07
C GLU A 16 17.74 2.74 6.05
N ALA A 17 17.40 3.05 4.79
CA ALA A 17 17.76 2.19 3.68
C ALA A 17 19.30 2.19 3.50
N PRO A 18 19.92 1.05 3.16
CA PRO A 18 21.32 1.00 2.77
C PRO A 18 21.63 1.97 1.62
N LYS A 19 22.75 2.69 1.71
CA LYS A 19 23.16 3.69 0.70
C LYS A 19 23.69 3.07 -0.59
N GLU A 20 24.16 1.83 -0.53
CA GLU A 20 24.70 1.11 -1.69
C GLU A 20 23.59 0.30 -2.36
N VAL A 21 23.15 0.75 -3.53
CA VAL A 21 22.32 -0.03 -4.45
C VAL A 21 23.27 -0.78 -5.37
N GLU A 22 23.15 -2.10 -5.43
CA GLU A 22 23.96 -2.88 -6.36
C GLU A 22 23.64 -2.47 -7.81
N PRO A 23 24.68 -2.28 -8.65
CA PRO A 23 24.47 -1.91 -10.04
C PRO A 23 23.75 -3.03 -10.79
N VAL A 24 22.91 -2.64 -11.74
CA VAL A 24 22.23 -3.58 -12.62
C VAL A 24 23.24 -4.20 -13.59
N ASP A 25 23.36 -5.52 -13.60
CA ASP A 25 24.17 -6.25 -14.57
C ASP A 25 23.41 -6.42 -15.89
N SER A 26 23.61 -5.48 -16.81
CA SER A 26 22.99 -5.49 -18.14
C SER A 26 23.33 -6.75 -18.95
N PHE A 27 24.55 -7.29 -18.80
CA PHE A 27 24.98 -8.48 -19.54
C PHE A 27 24.24 -9.74 -19.05
N ALA A 28 24.07 -9.88 -17.73
CA ALA A 28 23.26 -10.96 -17.17
C ALA A 28 21.79 -10.85 -17.59
N LEU A 29 21.25 -9.63 -17.69
CA LEU A 29 19.88 -9.40 -18.13
C LEU A 29 19.67 -9.76 -19.61
N GLU A 30 20.60 -9.40 -20.49
CA GLU A 30 20.54 -9.79 -21.91
C GLU A 30 20.62 -11.30 -22.09
N GLN A 31 21.48 -12.00 -21.34
CA GLN A 31 21.52 -13.46 -21.35
C GLN A 31 20.18 -14.06 -20.90
N LYS A 32 19.59 -13.49 -19.85
CA LYS A 32 18.29 -13.94 -19.34
C LYS A 32 17.17 -13.68 -20.37
N ALA A 33 17.22 -12.57 -21.10
CA ALA A 33 16.29 -12.27 -22.20
C ALA A 33 16.36 -13.34 -23.30
N ARG A 34 17.56 -13.69 -23.77
CA ARG A 34 17.75 -14.76 -24.78
C ARG A 34 17.24 -16.12 -24.28
N LEU A 35 17.44 -16.40 -23.00
CA LEU A 35 16.96 -17.62 -22.37
C LEU A 35 15.42 -17.64 -22.25
N VAL A 36 14.78 -16.48 -22.03
CA VAL A 36 13.32 -16.33 -22.09
C VAL A 36 12.80 -16.64 -23.49
N GLU A 37 13.39 -16.05 -24.54
CA GLU A 37 13.01 -16.31 -25.94
C GLU A 37 13.16 -17.79 -26.29
N ALA A 38 14.31 -18.40 -25.96
CA ALA A 38 14.57 -19.81 -26.20
C ALA A 38 13.56 -20.71 -25.46
N SER A 39 13.28 -20.41 -24.19
CA SER A 39 12.31 -21.18 -23.41
C SER A 39 10.89 -21.05 -23.95
N LEU A 40 10.49 -19.88 -24.47
CA LEU A 40 9.18 -19.72 -25.12
C LEU A 40 9.13 -20.51 -26.44
N ALA A 41 10.21 -20.50 -27.21
CA ALA A 41 10.32 -21.24 -28.47
C ALA A 41 10.17 -22.76 -28.27
N ASP A 42 10.70 -23.33 -27.19
CA ASP A 42 10.53 -24.75 -26.84
C ASP A 42 9.04 -25.14 -26.66
N TYR A 43 8.21 -24.20 -26.17
CA TYR A 43 6.76 -24.36 -26.08
C TYR A 43 6.01 -23.93 -27.36
N ARG A 44 6.74 -23.72 -28.46
CA ARG A 44 6.24 -23.26 -29.76
C ARG A 44 5.53 -21.90 -29.66
N VAL A 45 6.00 -21.03 -28.77
CA VAL A 45 5.58 -19.64 -28.64
C VAL A 45 6.71 -18.78 -29.20
N LYS A 46 6.49 -18.14 -30.35
CA LYS A 46 7.47 -17.24 -30.96
C LYS A 46 7.23 -15.84 -30.43
N ALA A 47 8.22 -15.28 -29.74
CA ALA A 47 8.22 -13.95 -29.17
C ALA A 47 9.66 -13.44 -29.08
N ASP A 48 9.83 -12.13 -29.24
CA ASP A 48 11.12 -11.45 -29.14
C ASP A 48 11.08 -10.49 -27.93
N VAL A 49 12.15 -10.41 -27.15
CA VAL A 49 12.28 -9.45 -26.05
C VAL A 49 12.70 -8.11 -26.64
N VAL A 50 11.82 -7.12 -26.53
CA VAL A 50 12.05 -5.77 -27.10
C VAL A 50 12.51 -4.74 -26.07
N ASP A 51 12.25 -4.99 -24.79
CA ASP A 51 12.65 -4.09 -23.70
C ASP A 51 12.86 -4.86 -22.38
N ILE A 52 13.73 -4.34 -21.52
CA ILE A 52 14.07 -4.92 -20.22
C ILE A 52 14.01 -3.82 -19.16
N LEU A 53 13.06 -3.93 -18.24
CA LEU A 53 12.85 -2.97 -17.15
C LEU A 53 13.22 -3.63 -15.81
N PRO A 54 14.46 -3.44 -15.33
CA PRO A 54 14.90 -3.92 -14.03
C PRO A 54 14.25 -3.10 -12.91
N GLY A 55 13.74 -3.80 -11.90
CA GLY A 55 13.14 -3.24 -10.69
C GLY A 55 13.82 -3.71 -9.41
N PRO A 56 13.34 -3.30 -8.23
CA PRO A 56 13.93 -3.68 -6.95
C PRO A 56 13.77 -5.18 -6.62
N VAL A 57 12.64 -5.79 -6.99
CA VAL A 57 12.30 -7.18 -6.62
C VAL A 57 12.21 -8.10 -7.82
N ILE A 58 11.73 -7.57 -8.94
CA ILE A 58 11.54 -8.27 -10.21
C ILE A 58 12.17 -7.48 -11.35
N THR A 59 12.36 -8.15 -12.48
CA THR A 59 12.66 -7.53 -13.78
C THR A 59 11.53 -7.88 -14.73
N ARG A 60 11.00 -6.89 -15.44
CA ARG A 60 10.00 -7.09 -16.50
C ARG A 60 10.69 -7.14 -17.85
N PHE A 61 10.44 -8.21 -18.59
CA PHE A 61 10.82 -8.36 -20.00
C PHE A 61 9.57 -8.07 -20.83
N GLU A 62 9.65 -7.11 -21.75
CA GLU A 62 8.55 -6.83 -22.68
C GLU A 62 8.72 -7.69 -23.93
N LEU A 63 7.67 -8.44 -24.27
CA LEU A 63 7.66 -9.42 -25.34
C LEU A 63 6.80 -8.90 -26.49
N ASP A 64 7.40 -8.84 -27.67
CA ASP A 64 6.67 -8.71 -28.93
C ASP A 64 6.32 -10.10 -29.44
N LEU A 65 5.02 -10.37 -29.59
CA LEU A 65 4.52 -11.69 -29.95
C LEU A 65 4.36 -11.79 -31.46
N ALA A 66 4.77 -12.93 -32.04
CA ALA A 66 4.51 -13.17 -33.45
C ALA A 66 3.00 -13.12 -33.77
N PRO A 67 2.60 -12.68 -34.98
CA PRO A 67 1.20 -12.59 -35.37
C PRO A 67 0.42 -13.88 -35.12
N GLY A 68 -0.76 -13.76 -34.49
CA GLY A 68 -1.64 -14.89 -34.17
C GLY A 68 -1.32 -15.61 -32.86
N VAL A 69 -0.20 -15.30 -32.18
CA VAL A 69 0.10 -15.81 -30.84
C VAL A 69 -0.73 -15.04 -29.80
N LYS A 70 -1.54 -15.77 -29.02
CA LYS A 70 -2.37 -15.17 -27.96
C LYS A 70 -1.60 -15.08 -26.64
N ALA A 71 -1.69 -13.95 -25.94
CA ALA A 71 -1.09 -13.75 -24.61
C ALA A 71 -1.48 -14.83 -23.59
N ALA A 72 -2.75 -15.26 -23.61
CA ALA A 72 -3.27 -16.33 -22.75
C ALA A 72 -2.48 -17.66 -22.86
N ARG A 73 -1.86 -17.93 -24.02
CA ARG A 73 -1.00 -19.11 -24.20
C ARG A 73 0.22 -19.06 -23.29
N ILE A 74 0.79 -17.87 -23.08
CA ILE A 74 1.93 -17.64 -22.20
C ILE A 74 1.47 -17.72 -20.73
N SER A 75 0.32 -17.12 -20.41
CA SER A 75 -0.28 -17.18 -19.07
C SER A 75 -0.45 -18.63 -18.59
N ASN A 76 -0.93 -19.51 -19.47
CA ASN A 76 -1.10 -20.95 -19.19
C ASN A 76 0.22 -21.71 -19.01
N LEU A 77 1.33 -21.19 -19.54
CA LEU A 77 2.67 -21.77 -19.44
C LEU A 77 3.48 -21.23 -18.27
N SER A 78 2.95 -20.29 -17.48
CA SER A 78 3.68 -19.58 -16.41
C SER A 78 4.46 -20.51 -15.45
N ARG A 79 3.87 -21.63 -15.02
CA ARG A 79 4.53 -22.60 -14.13
C ARG A 79 5.65 -23.37 -14.82
N ASP A 80 5.44 -23.75 -16.07
CA ASP A 80 6.42 -24.45 -16.88
C ASP A 80 7.60 -23.55 -17.24
N LEU A 81 7.31 -22.30 -17.60
CA LEU A 81 8.34 -21.27 -17.79
C LEU A 81 9.11 -21.02 -16.50
N ALA A 82 8.46 -20.93 -15.34
CA ALA A 82 9.16 -20.75 -14.06
C ALA A 82 10.20 -21.87 -13.84
N ARG A 83 9.83 -23.11 -14.14
CA ARG A 83 10.71 -24.28 -14.05
C ARG A 83 11.86 -24.22 -15.07
N SER A 84 11.58 -23.93 -16.35
CA SER A 84 12.62 -23.85 -17.39
C SER A 84 13.62 -22.71 -17.14
N LEU A 85 13.14 -21.60 -16.57
CA LEU A 85 13.96 -20.42 -16.24
C LEU A 85 14.66 -20.55 -14.88
N SER A 86 14.48 -21.65 -14.15
CA SER A 86 14.99 -21.85 -12.78
C SER A 86 14.61 -20.71 -11.82
N THR A 87 13.36 -20.24 -11.89
CA THR A 87 12.83 -19.15 -11.06
C THR A 87 11.70 -19.66 -10.16
N SER A 88 11.48 -19.00 -9.02
CA SER A 88 10.43 -19.39 -8.08
C SER A 88 9.02 -19.23 -8.64
N ALA A 89 8.83 -18.24 -9.52
CA ALA A 89 7.56 -17.94 -10.16
C ALA A 89 7.79 -17.02 -11.37
N VAL A 90 6.84 -17.03 -12.30
CA VAL A 90 6.76 -16.11 -13.45
C VAL A 90 5.39 -15.47 -13.40
N ARG A 91 5.32 -14.14 -13.52
CA ARG A 91 4.05 -13.42 -13.69
C ARG A 91 3.95 -12.90 -15.11
N VAL A 92 2.83 -13.21 -15.76
CA VAL A 92 2.53 -12.75 -17.11
C VAL A 92 1.56 -11.57 -17.01
N VAL A 93 1.91 -10.45 -17.63
CA VAL A 93 1.10 -9.24 -17.76
C VAL A 93 0.61 -9.19 -19.19
N GLU A 94 -0.63 -9.61 -19.42
CA GLU A 94 -1.17 -9.76 -20.77
C GLU A 94 -1.28 -8.43 -21.54
N VAL A 95 -1.45 -7.31 -20.83
CA VAL A 95 -1.56 -5.98 -21.43
C VAL A 95 -0.71 -5.00 -20.63
N ILE A 96 0.25 -4.37 -21.30
CA ILE A 96 1.00 -3.24 -20.76
C ILE A 96 0.30 -1.94 -21.19
N PRO A 97 -0.15 -1.09 -20.25
CA PRO A 97 -0.79 0.17 -20.62
C PRO A 97 0.07 1.02 -21.55
N GLY A 98 -0.47 1.40 -22.69
CA GLY A 98 0.21 2.25 -23.68
C GLY A 98 1.23 1.55 -24.59
N LYS A 99 1.44 0.23 -24.46
CA LYS A 99 2.37 -0.55 -25.29
C LYS A 99 1.70 -1.80 -25.88
N PRO A 100 2.03 -2.21 -27.12
CA PRO A 100 1.46 -3.41 -27.75
C PRO A 100 2.14 -4.72 -27.31
N TYR A 101 2.82 -4.75 -26.16
CA TYR A 101 3.65 -5.86 -25.72
C TYR A 101 3.05 -6.61 -24.53
N VAL A 102 3.48 -7.86 -24.37
CA VAL A 102 3.17 -8.68 -23.18
C VAL A 102 4.34 -8.57 -22.20
N GLY A 103 4.04 -8.36 -20.92
CA GLY A 103 5.07 -8.33 -19.87
C GLY A 103 5.32 -9.71 -19.29
N LEU A 104 6.59 -10.09 -19.13
CA LEU A 104 7.01 -11.27 -18.41
C LEU A 104 7.88 -10.83 -17.22
N GLU A 105 7.35 -10.95 -16.02
CA GLU A 105 8.00 -10.52 -14.79
C GLU A 105 8.69 -11.70 -14.11
N LEU A 106 10.00 -11.58 -13.95
CA LEU A 106 10.86 -12.58 -13.32
C LEU A 106 11.45 -12.05 -12.02
N PRO A 107 11.53 -12.85 -10.95
CA PRO A 107 12.23 -12.45 -9.75
C PRO A 107 13.72 -12.20 -10.03
N ASN A 108 14.25 -11.16 -9.40
CA ASN A 108 15.68 -10.89 -9.41
C ASN A 108 16.41 -11.95 -8.58
N ALA A 109 17.67 -12.23 -8.95
CA ALA A 109 18.53 -13.12 -8.17
C ALA A 109 18.78 -12.55 -6.77
N LYS A 110 18.99 -11.23 -6.68
CA LYS A 110 19.05 -10.48 -5.42
C LYS A 110 17.87 -9.51 -5.36
N ARG A 111 16.99 -9.70 -4.39
CA ARG A 111 15.85 -8.80 -4.13
C ARG A 111 16.28 -7.70 -3.18
N GLN A 112 15.88 -6.47 -3.48
CA GLN A 112 16.11 -5.33 -2.61
C GLN A 112 14.95 -5.17 -1.62
N THR A 113 15.27 -4.92 -0.35
CA THR A 113 14.26 -4.60 0.66
C THR A 113 13.80 -3.16 0.48
N VAL A 114 12.48 -2.96 0.44
CA VAL A 114 11.86 -1.63 0.46
C VAL A 114 11.62 -1.22 1.91
N TYR A 115 12.26 -0.13 2.34
CA TYR A 115 12.18 0.34 3.73
C TYR A 115 11.02 1.33 3.89
N LEU A 116 10.26 1.21 4.98
CA LEU A 116 9.15 2.12 5.26
C LEU A 116 9.61 3.59 5.32
N ARG A 117 10.75 3.85 5.97
CA ARG A 117 11.34 5.19 6.09
C ARG A 117 11.57 5.85 4.74
N GLU A 118 12.08 5.09 3.78
CA GLU A 118 12.38 5.58 2.44
C GLU A 118 11.12 6.12 1.75
N VAL A 119 10.00 5.40 1.89
CA VAL A 119 8.75 5.82 1.24
C VAL A 119 8.03 6.90 2.04
N LEU A 120 8.15 6.92 3.37
CA LEU A 120 7.63 8.03 4.18
C LEU A 120 8.36 9.36 3.91
N ASP A 121 9.65 9.31 3.56
CA ASP A 121 10.43 10.50 3.25
C ASP A 121 10.25 10.99 1.79
N CYS A 122 9.45 10.30 0.98
CA CYS A 122 9.19 10.76 -0.38
C CYS A 122 8.24 11.98 -0.41
N PRO A 123 8.37 12.89 -1.39
CA PRO A 123 7.45 14.03 -1.54
C PRO A 123 5.99 13.62 -1.66
N ALA A 124 5.71 12.52 -2.39
CA ALA A 124 4.36 12.00 -2.57
C ALA A 124 3.66 11.62 -1.26
N PHE A 125 4.42 11.25 -0.22
CA PHE A 125 3.89 11.05 1.12
C PHE A 125 3.92 12.36 1.92
N ARG A 126 5.07 13.02 2.04
CA ARG A 126 5.23 14.21 2.91
C ARG A 126 4.27 15.34 2.56
N ASP A 127 4.13 15.64 1.27
CA ASP A 127 3.35 16.78 0.79
C ASP A 127 1.85 16.45 0.63
N ASN A 128 1.45 15.19 0.81
CA ASN A 128 0.05 14.81 0.74
C ASN A 128 -0.72 15.32 1.98
N PRO A 129 -1.74 16.19 1.80
CA PRO A 129 -2.46 16.78 2.92
C PRO A 129 -3.40 15.81 3.64
N SER A 130 -3.71 14.65 3.04
CA SER A 130 -4.66 13.71 3.65
C SER A 130 -4.03 13.04 4.88
N PRO A 131 -4.64 13.16 6.08
CA PRO A 131 -4.17 12.45 7.28
C PRO A 131 -4.35 10.93 7.17
N LEU A 132 -5.07 10.47 6.14
CA LEU A 132 -5.32 9.06 5.81
C LEU A 132 -4.43 8.55 4.67
N SER A 133 -3.32 9.24 4.39
CA SER A 133 -2.31 8.77 3.44
C SER A 133 -1.60 7.52 3.99
N ILE A 134 -1.52 6.49 3.16
CA ILE A 134 -0.89 5.20 3.49
C ILE A 134 0.20 4.84 2.48
N VAL A 135 1.34 4.40 2.99
CA VAL A 135 2.42 3.83 2.18
C VAL A 135 2.07 2.40 1.79
N LEU A 136 2.16 2.08 0.51
CA LEU A 136 2.03 0.71 0.00
C LEU A 136 3.38 0.07 -0.32
N GLY A 137 4.41 0.88 -0.56
CA GLY A 137 5.77 0.42 -0.86
C GLY A 137 6.29 1.09 -2.12
N LYS A 138 6.89 0.30 -3.01
CA LYS A 138 7.36 0.72 -4.32
C LYS A 138 6.71 -0.11 -5.42
N ASP A 139 6.55 0.48 -6.58
CA ASP A 139 6.12 -0.25 -7.76
C ASP A 139 7.27 -1.10 -8.33
N ILE A 140 6.99 -1.74 -9.48
CA ILE A 140 7.95 -2.59 -10.16
C ILE A 140 9.16 -1.84 -10.73
N SER A 141 9.07 -0.53 -10.90
CA SER A 141 10.15 0.34 -11.38
C SER A 141 10.96 0.94 -10.22
N GLY A 142 10.48 0.75 -8.98
CA GLY A 142 11.12 1.28 -7.78
C GLY A 142 10.57 2.63 -7.34
N GLU A 143 9.53 3.14 -7.99
CA GLU A 143 8.89 4.41 -7.63
C GLU A 143 8.00 4.25 -6.39
N PRO A 144 8.00 5.22 -5.46
CA PRO A 144 7.20 5.14 -4.25
C PRO A 144 5.70 5.17 -4.55
N VAL A 145 4.95 4.26 -3.95
CA VAL A 145 3.49 4.16 -4.07
C VAL A 145 2.84 4.54 -2.76
N VAL A 146 2.11 5.64 -2.80
CA VAL A 146 1.31 6.18 -1.70
C VAL A 146 -0.15 6.24 -2.15
N ALA A 147 -1.05 5.79 -1.28
CA ALA A 147 -2.49 5.86 -1.51
C ALA A 147 -3.17 6.71 -0.44
N ASP A 148 -4.40 7.15 -0.71
CA ASP A 148 -5.22 7.92 0.23
C ASP A 148 -6.49 7.12 0.57
N LEU A 149 -6.58 6.63 1.81
CA LEU A 149 -7.71 5.84 2.27
C LEU A 149 -9.01 6.68 2.30
N GLY A 150 -8.93 8.01 2.37
CA GLY A 150 -10.10 8.88 2.24
C GLY A 150 -10.72 8.85 0.83
N LYS A 151 -9.91 8.58 -0.20
CA LYS A 151 -10.36 8.40 -1.60
C LYS A 151 -10.69 6.95 -1.94
N MET A 152 -10.15 6.00 -1.18
CA MET A 152 -10.49 4.58 -1.21
C MET A 152 -11.28 4.24 0.06
N PRO A 153 -12.55 4.65 0.18
CA PRO A 153 -13.22 4.80 1.47
C PRO A 153 -13.21 3.53 2.31
N HIS A 154 -13.11 2.36 1.67
CA HIS A 154 -12.85 1.08 2.31
C HIS A 154 -11.81 0.28 1.52
N LEU A 155 -10.96 -0.49 2.23
CA LEU A 155 -9.92 -1.34 1.66
C LEU A 155 -10.07 -2.78 2.19
N LEU A 156 -9.97 -3.76 1.30
CA LEU A 156 -9.88 -5.18 1.64
C LEU A 156 -8.44 -5.67 1.44
N VAL A 157 -7.84 -6.23 2.48
CA VAL A 157 -6.48 -6.81 2.43
C VAL A 157 -6.56 -8.32 2.70
N ALA A 158 -6.07 -9.13 1.76
CA ALA A 158 -6.04 -10.58 1.86
C ALA A 158 -4.67 -11.13 1.47
N GLY A 159 -4.25 -12.23 2.11
CA GLY A 159 -2.98 -12.87 1.83
C GLY A 159 -2.79 -14.11 2.71
N THR A 160 -2.03 -15.09 2.22
CA THR A 160 -1.67 -16.29 2.97
C THR A 160 -0.66 -15.98 4.08
N THR A 161 -0.47 -16.88 5.04
CA THR A 161 0.59 -16.74 6.05
C THR A 161 1.95 -16.60 5.38
N GLY A 162 2.76 -15.65 5.84
CA GLY A 162 4.08 -15.37 5.26
C GLY A 162 4.07 -14.51 4.00
N SER A 163 2.90 -14.14 3.46
CA SER A 163 2.80 -13.27 2.27
C SER A 163 3.15 -11.79 2.54
N GLY A 164 3.32 -11.40 3.80
CA GLY A 164 3.57 -10.01 4.21
C GLY A 164 2.32 -9.21 4.58
N LYS A 165 1.12 -9.81 4.63
CA LYS A 165 -0.14 -9.14 5.01
C LYS A 165 0.01 -8.28 6.28
N SER A 166 0.51 -8.87 7.37
CA SER A 166 0.58 -8.18 8.65
C SER A 166 1.60 -7.03 8.65
N VAL A 167 2.73 -7.20 7.95
CA VAL A 167 3.71 -6.12 7.71
C VAL A 167 3.08 -4.99 6.91
N GLY A 168 2.29 -5.30 5.87
CA GLY A 168 1.56 -4.31 5.08
C GLY A 168 0.54 -3.52 5.91
N VAL A 169 -0.23 -4.20 6.78
CA VAL A 169 -1.16 -3.52 7.70
C VAL A 169 -0.43 -2.60 8.68
N ASN A 170 0.69 -3.05 9.26
CA ASN A 170 1.51 -2.21 10.14
C ASN A 170 2.09 -1.00 9.40
N ALA A 171 2.51 -1.16 8.14
CA ALA A 171 2.95 -0.03 7.31
C ALA A 171 1.83 1.00 7.10
N MET A 172 0.58 0.56 6.86
CA MET A 172 -0.57 1.45 6.74
C MET A 172 -0.88 2.19 8.04
N ILE A 173 -0.89 1.48 9.19
CA ILE A 173 -1.12 2.09 10.51
C ILE A 173 -0.02 3.10 10.83
N LEU A 174 1.25 2.71 10.66
CA LEU A 174 2.38 3.61 10.90
C LEU A 174 2.33 4.83 9.98
N SER A 175 1.95 4.68 8.72
CA SER A 175 1.79 5.83 7.81
C SER A 175 0.85 6.89 8.41
N ILE A 176 -0.28 6.48 8.95
CA ILE A 176 -1.22 7.40 9.60
C ILE A 176 -0.61 7.97 10.89
N LEU A 177 0.05 7.16 11.73
CA LEU A 177 0.68 7.64 12.97
C LEU A 177 1.82 8.63 12.75
N TYR A 178 2.51 8.58 11.61
CA TYR A 178 3.54 9.54 11.20
C TYR A 178 2.97 10.82 10.58
N LYS A 179 1.66 10.89 10.33
CA LYS A 179 1.03 12.01 9.62
C LYS A 179 -0.11 12.68 10.39
N ALA A 180 -0.82 11.94 11.24
CA ALA A 180 -2.03 12.39 11.90
C ALA A 180 -1.89 12.36 13.42
N THR A 181 -2.35 13.42 14.07
CA THR A 181 -2.56 13.50 15.51
C THR A 181 -3.86 12.79 15.92
N PRO A 182 -4.06 12.51 17.22
CA PRO A 182 -5.33 11.94 17.71
C PRO A 182 -6.57 12.82 17.43
N LYS A 183 -6.42 14.14 17.26
CA LYS A 183 -7.54 15.03 16.90
C LYS A 183 -7.99 14.78 15.46
N GLU A 184 -7.06 14.39 14.58
CA GLU A 184 -7.31 14.23 13.15
C GLU A 184 -7.79 12.82 12.80
N VAL A 185 -7.19 11.79 13.39
CA VAL A 185 -7.55 10.39 13.13
C VAL A 185 -7.64 9.60 14.43
N ARG A 186 -8.67 8.75 14.50
CA ARG A 186 -8.95 7.85 15.60
C ARG A 186 -9.13 6.42 15.08
N PHE A 187 -8.65 5.43 15.83
CA PHE A 187 -8.73 4.02 15.48
C PHE A 187 -9.68 3.25 16.39
N ILE A 188 -10.34 2.26 15.80
CA ILE A 188 -10.89 1.09 16.50
C ILE A 188 -10.14 -0.10 15.90
N MET A 189 -9.35 -0.77 16.72
CA MET A 189 -8.58 -1.95 16.31
C MET A 189 -9.27 -3.20 16.82
N ILE A 190 -9.49 -4.17 15.93
CA ILE A 190 -10.13 -5.45 16.23
C ILE A 190 -9.15 -6.55 15.89
N ASP A 191 -8.66 -7.27 16.91
CA ASP A 191 -7.71 -8.38 16.77
C ASP A 191 -8.17 -9.58 17.60
N PRO A 192 -9.05 -10.42 17.06
CA PRO A 192 -9.62 -11.55 17.81
C PRO A 192 -8.60 -12.65 18.10
N LYS A 193 -7.40 -12.58 17.50
CA LYS A 193 -6.31 -13.53 17.75
C LYS A 193 -5.23 -12.98 18.67
N MET A 194 -5.25 -11.67 18.95
CA MET A 194 -4.27 -10.97 19.78
C MET A 194 -2.82 -11.10 19.29
N LEU A 195 -2.62 -11.26 17.97
CA LEU A 195 -1.29 -11.54 17.41
C LEU A 195 -0.64 -10.33 16.75
N GLU A 196 -1.43 -9.40 16.24
CA GLU A 196 -0.94 -8.43 15.25
C GLU A 196 -1.12 -6.99 15.74
N LEU A 197 -2.27 -6.66 16.33
CA LEU A 197 -2.62 -5.28 16.68
C LEU A 197 -2.47 -4.97 18.17
N SER A 198 -2.27 -5.98 19.02
CA SER A 198 -2.06 -5.80 20.47
C SER A 198 -0.84 -4.92 20.80
N VAL A 199 0.13 -4.82 19.89
CA VAL A 199 1.28 -3.92 20.01
C VAL A 199 0.89 -2.43 20.03
N TYR A 200 -0.28 -2.07 19.50
CA TYR A 200 -0.78 -0.69 19.47
C TYR A 200 -1.61 -0.33 20.71
N GLU A 201 -1.74 -1.23 21.68
CA GLU A 201 -2.49 -0.97 22.90
C GLU A 201 -1.99 0.30 23.61
N GLY A 202 -2.92 1.15 24.06
CA GLY A 202 -2.60 2.39 24.77
C GLY A 202 -2.11 3.57 23.93
N ILE A 203 -2.03 3.48 22.59
CA ILE A 203 -1.74 4.67 21.77
C ILE A 203 -2.87 5.70 21.90
N PRO A 204 -2.58 7.01 21.87
CA PRO A 204 -3.59 8.05 22.08
C PRO A 204 -4.61 8.16 20.93
N HIS A 205 -4.41 7.45 19.82
CA HIS A 205 -5.34 7.39 18.69
C HIS A 205 -6.47 6.37 18.88
N LEU A 206 -6.38 5.45 19.83
CA LEU A 206 -7.42 4.43 20.08
C LEU A 206 -8.67 5.03 20.76
N LEU A 207 -9.85 4.76 20.18
CA LEU A 207 -11.17 5.11 20.78
C LEU A 207 -11.55 4.21 21.94
N THR A 208 -11.03 3.00 21.93
CA THR A 208 -11.21 1.94 22.90
C THR A 208 -9.97 1.05 22.84
N ASP A 209 -9.71 0.29 23.90
CA ASP A 209 -8.69 -0.75 23.93
C ASP A 209 -8.87 -1.72 22.74
N VAL A 210 -7.79 -2.41 22.35
CA VAL A 210 -7.84 -3.34 21.21
C VAL A 210 -8.89 -4.42 21.47
N VAL A 211 -9.87 -4.49 20.57
CA VAL A 211 -11.04 -5.35 20.74
C VAL A 211 -10.68 -6.78 20.36
N THR A 212 -10.83 -7.70 21.30
CA THR A 212 -10.48 -9.13 21.14
C THR A 212 -11.72 -10.03 21.13
N ASP A 213 -12.77 -9.67 21.88
CA ASP A 213 -14.04 -10.39 21.88
C ASP A 213 -14.87 -10.07 20.63
N MET A 214 -15.43 -11.12 20.00
CA MET A 214 -16.20 -10.97 18.75
C MET A 214 -17.56 -10.29 18.95
N LYS A 215 -18.17 -10.35 20.14
CA LYS A 215 -19.40 -9.60 20.46
C LYS A 215 -19.08 -8.12 20.62
N ASP A 216 -17.95 -7.80 21.25
CA ASP A 216 -17.49 -6.42 21.36
C ASP A 216 -17.08 -5.84 20.01
N ALA A 217 -16.51 -6.64 19.12
CA ALA A 217 -16.27 -6.25 17.74
C ALA A 217 -17.58 -5.84 17.02
N ALA A 218 -18.65 -6.63 17.20
CA ALA A 218 -19.97 -6.29 16.68
C ALA A 218 -20.55 -5.02 17.32
N ASN A 219 -20.31 -4.80 18.61
CA ASN A 219 -20.69 -3.56 19.30
C ASN A 219 -19.96 -2.34 18.73
N ALA A 220 -18.66 -2.46 18.51
CA ALA A 220 -17.83 -1.38 17.95
C ALA A 220 -18.31 -0.98 16.53
N LEU A 221 -18.64 -1.97 15.68
CA LEU A 221 -19.20 -1.68 14.36
C LEU A 221 -20.58 -1.03 14.44
N ARG A 222 -21.44 -1.46 15.37
CA ARG A 222 -22.74 -0.79 15.62
C ARG A 222 -22.55 0.65 16.09
N TRP A 223 -21.56 0.90 16.94
CA TRP A 223 -21.20 2.24 17.36
C TRP A 223 -20.74 3.10 16.18
N CYS A 224 -19.93 2.56 15.26
CA CYS A 224 -19.52 3.27 14.05
C CYS A 224 -20.72 3.70 13.19
N VAL A 225 -21.76 2.86 13.09
CA VAL A 225 -23.01 3.22 12.39
C VAL A 225 -23.72 4.37 13.11
N GLY A 226 -23.83 4.31 14.44
CA GLY A 226 -24.44 5.38 15.23
C GLY A 226 -23.69 6.73 15.12
N GLU A 227 -22.35 6.69 15.18
CA GLU A 227 -21.51 7.89 15.00
C GLU A 227 -21.59 8.42 13.57
N MET A 228 -21.68 7.56 12.56
CA MET A 228 -21.92 7.96 11.17
C MET A 228 -23.26 8.73 11.04
N GLU A 229 -24.34 8.20 11.60
CA GLU A 229 -25.65 8.87 11.60
C GLU A 229 -25.60 10.22 12.33
N ARG A 230 -24.94 10.27 13.49
CA ARG A 230 -24.72 11.52 14.24
C ARG A 230 -23.98 12.55 13.39
N ARG A 231 -22.89 12.16 12.72
CA ARG A 231 -22.14 13.06 11.82
C ARG A 231 -23.01 13.55 10.67
N TYR A 232 -23.85 12.72 10.07
CA TYR A 232 -24.78 13.18 9.04
C TYR A 232 -25.75 14.24 9.55
N LYS A 233 -26.29 14.06 10.76
CA LYS A 233 -27.18 15.07 11.38
C LYS A 233 -26.45 16.39 11.64
N LEU A 234 -25.23 16.33 12.18
CA LEU A 234 -24.40 17.52 12.43
C LEU A 234 -24.04 18.24 11.12
N MET A 235 -23.63 17.51 10.09
CA MET A 235 -23.34 18.05 8.78
C MET A 235 -24.57 18.69 8.13
N SER A 236 -25.75 18.06 8.26
CA SER A 236 -27.02 18.58 7.76
C SER A 236 -27.42 19.88 8.49
N ALA A 237 -27.30 19.91 9.81
CA ALA A 237 -27.62 21.08 10.63
C ALA A 237 -26.75 22.29 10.28
N LEU A 238 -25.48 22.05 9.93
CA LEU A 238 -24.61 23.12 9.43
C LEU A 238 -24.82 23.39 7.95
N GLY A 239 -25.30 22.45 7.14
CA GLY A 239 -25.43 22.61 5.69
C GLY A 239 -24.12 22.38 4.95
N VAL A 240 -23.36 21.35 5.37
CA VAL A 240 -22.11 20.89 4.74
C VAL A 240 -22.28 19.46 4.22
N ARG A 241 -21.44 19.07 3.24
CA ARG A 241 -21.59 17.78 2.53
C ARG A 241 -20.63 16.67 2.98
N ASN A 242 -19.58 17.01 3.72
CA ASN A 242 -18.55 16.07 4.15
C ASN A 242 -17.86 16.55 5.43
N LEU A 243 -17.08 15.67 6.04
CA LEU A 243 -16.40 15.93 7.30
C LEU A 243 -15.37 17.06 7.19
N ALA A 244 -14.69 17.20 6.05
CA ALA A 244 -13.74 18.29 5.85
C ALA A 244 -14.43 19.67 5.92
N GLY A 245 -15.56 19.83 5.24
CA GLY A 245 -16.36 21.06 5.31
C GLY A 245 -16.99 21.30 6.68
N TYR A 246 -17.33 20.23 7.42
CA TYR A 246 -17.74 20.35 8.82
C TYR A 246 -16.62 20.93 9.69
N ASN A 247 -15.43 20.33 9.62
CA ASN A 247 -14.27 20.75 10.40
C ASN A 247 -13.90 22.21 10.08
N GLU A 248 -13.86 22.59 8.81
CA GLU A 248 -13.55 23.96 8.39
C GLU A 248 -14.50 24.99 9.03
N ARG A 249 -15.81 24.69 9.09
CA ARG A 249 -16.78 25.58 9.73
C ARG A 249 -16.62 25.67 11.23
N VAL A 250 -16.31 24.56 11.90
CA VAL A 250 -16.05 24.54 13.33
C VAL A 250 -14.79 25.36 13.65
N ASP A 251 -13.69 25.12 12.93
CA ASP A 251 -12.42 25.82 13.13
C ASP A 251 -12.55 27.33 12.86
N GLN A 252 -13.29 27.74 11.82
CA GLN A 252 -13.58 29.16 11.56
C GLN A 252 -14.38 29.81 12.69
N ALA A 253 -15.38 29.11 13.22
CA ALA A 253 -16.21 29.61 14.30
C ALA A 253 -15.43 29.72 15.62
N GLU A 254 -14.58 28.74 15.93
CA GLU A 254 -13.63 28.79 17.05
C GLU A 254 -12.67 29.96 16.93
N ALA A 255 -12.07 30.17 15.75
CA ALA A 255 -11.17 31.29 15.48
C ALA A 255 -11.83 32.67 15.65
N MET A 256 -13.14 32.76 15.40
CA MET A 256 -13.94 33.97 15.63
C MET A 256 -14.43 34.11 17.08
N GLY A 257 -14.07 33.20 17.99
CA GLY A 257 -14.52 33.17 19.37
C GLY A 257 -16.01 32.86 19.54
N ARG A 258 -16.63 32.23 18.54
CA ARG A 258 -18.06 31.88 18.50
C ARG A 258 -18.22 30.38 18.26
N PRO A 259 -17.87 29.52 19.23
CA PRO A 259 -17.92 28.07 19.04
C PRO A 259 -19.35 27.62 18.71
N ILE A 260 -19.45 26.67 17.79
CA ILE A 260 -20.72 26.06 17.41
C ILE A 260 -21.07 24.99 18.46
N PRO A 261 -22.13 25.16 19.26
CA PRO A 261 -22.56 24.13 20.20
C PRO A 261 -23.09 22.91 19.44
N ASP A 262 -22.97 21.71 20.04
CA ASP A 262 -23.61 20.52 19.49
C ASP A 262 -25.13 20.71 19.56
N PRO A 263 -25.86 20.75 18.44
CA PRO A 263 -27.30 20.98 18.46
C PRO A 263 -28.10 19.81 19.04
N PHE A 264 -27.45 18.68 19.34
CA PHE A 264 -28.09 17.47 19.86
C PHE A 264 -27.68 17.11 21.29
N TRP A 265 -26.77 17.86 21.93
CA TRP A 265 -26.26 17.64 23.29
C TRP A 265 -26.17 18.92 24.13
#